data_AF-A0A9P5MA79-F1
#
_entry.id   AF-A0A9P5MA79-F1
#
_cell.length_a   1.000
_cell.length_b   1.000
_cell.length_c   1.000
_cell.angle_alpha   90.00
_cell.angle_beta   90.00
_cell.angle_gamma   90.00
#
_symmetry.space_group_name_H-M   'P 1'
#
loop_
_entity.id
_entity.type
_entity.pdbx_description
1 polymer ?
#
loop_
_entity_poly.entity_id
_entity_poly.type
_entity_poly.pdbx_seq_one_letter_code
_entity_poly.pdbx_strand_id
1 'polypeptide(L)'
;FADNTGALQRIYKGTRGLDQGCSTTFRETIHQILNDHPSMKITIEWVSGHQNILGNEIADFLAKRACSEDPQDARPPAAFVRNAIKKSTRERWTRRWAEQATNNTRRSDFRAANLLPPRIQPSKRITNLTPKSFARPIQCQMGH
;
A
#
# COMPACT_ATOMS: atom_id res chain seq x y z
N PHE A 1 12.35 -25.19 -0.31
CA PHE A 1 11.08 -25.12 -1.05
C PHE A 1 10.37 -23.82 -0.74
N ALA A 2 9.74 -23.19 -1.72
CA ALA A 2 8.92 -21.98 -1.52
C ALA A 2 7.74 -21.97 -2.49
N ASP A 3 6.58 -21.51 -2.07
CA ASP A 3 5.39 -21.39 -2.91
C ASP A 3 5.21 -20.00 -3.54
N ASN A 4 5.92 -19.00 -3.03
CA ASN A 4 5.90 -17.64 -3.55
C ASN A 4 6.83 -17.49 -4.76
N THR A 5 6.26 -17.62 -5.96
CA THR A 5 6.97 -17.39 -7.23
C THR A 5 7.59 -15.99 -7.32
N GLY A 6 6.94 -14.97 -6.76
CA GLY A 6 7.45 -13.60 -6.74
C GLY A 6 8.72 -13.45 -5.89
N ALA A 7 8.77 -14.12 -4.73
CA ALA A 7 9.95 -14.16 -3.88
C ALA A 7 11.14 -14.84 -4.60
N LEU A 8 10.89 -15.98 -5.24
CA LEU A 8 11.91 -16.68 -6.04
C LEU A 8 12.42 -15.85 -7.21
N GLN A 9 11.53 -15.17 -7.93
CA GLN A 9 11.92 -14.28 -9.02
C GLN A 9 12.78 -13.11 -8.53
N ARG A 10 12.51 -12.55 -7.35
CA ARG A 10 13.33 -11.47 -6.76
C ARG A 10 14.71 -11.98 -6.34
N ILE A 11 14.75 -13.13 -5.68
CA ILE A 11 16.00 -13.81 -5.31
C ILE A 11 16.81 -14.20 -6.54
N TYR A 12 16.18 -14.53 -7.67
CA TYR A 12 16.91 -14.83 -8.89
C TYR A 12 17.36 -13.55 -9.62
N LYS A 13 16.42 -12.67 -9.97
CA LYS A 13 16.66 -11.50 -10.83
C LYS A 13 17.33 -10.31 -10.15
N GLY A 14 17.24 -10.21 -8.81
CA GLY A 14 17.80 -9.07 -8.07
C GLY A 14 17.06 -7.78 -8.39
N THR A 15 15.84 -7.62 -7.85
CA THR A 15 14.98 -6.47 -8.19
C THR A 15 15.26 -5.26 -7.30
N ARG A 16 15.35 -4.07 -7.90
CA ARG A 16 15.40 -2.78 -7.19
C ARG A 16 14.01 -2.44 -6.64
N GLY A 17 13.88 -2.18 -5.33
CA GLY A 17 12.59 -1.80 -4.74
C GLY A 17 12.55 -1.81 -3.20
N LEU A 18 11.39 -1.47 -2.63
CA LEU A 18 11.16 -1.34 -1.17
C LEU A 18 11.43 -2.63 -0.37
N ASP A 19 11.40 -3.78 -1.04
CA ASP A 19 11.62 -5.11 -0.45
C ASP A 19 12.96 -5.73 -0.90
N GLN A 20 13.89 -4.90 -1.36
CA GLN A 20 15.23 -5.35 -1.74
C GLN A 20 15.97 -5.95 -0.55
N GLY A 21 15.77 -5.39 0.66
CA GLY A 21 16.45 -5.82 1.88
C GLY A 21 16.34 -7.32 2.12
N CYS A 22 15.14 -7.88 2.13
CA CYS A 22 14.91 -9.31 2.35
C CYS A 22 15.65 -10.18 1.32
N SER A 23 15.58 -9.82 0.04
CA SER A 23 16.25 -10.57 -1.03
C SER A 23 17.78 -10.45 -1.00
N THR A 24 18.31 -9.29 -0.60
CA THR A 24 19.74 -9.04 -0.45
C THR A 24 20.29 -9.82 0.74
N THR A 25 19.66 -9.71 1.92
CA THR A 25 20.06 -10.46 3.11
C THR A 25 20.04 -11.96 2.87
N PHE A 26 19.02 -12.48 2.17
CA PHE A 26 18.96 -13.89 1.81
C PHE A 26 20.15 -14.32 0.94
N ARG A 27 20.48 -13.54 -0.09
CA ARG A 27 21.63 -13.82 -0.97
C ARG A 27 22.95 -13.77 -0.21
N GLU A 28 23.17 -12.73 0.58
CA GLU A 28 24.38 -12.56 1.39
C GLU A 28 24.57 -13.74 2.35
N THR A 29 23.50 -14.16 3.02
CA THR A 29 23.52 -15.31 3.94
C THR A 29 23.85 -16.60 3.21
N ILE A 30 23.23 -16.85 2.04
CA ILE A 30 23.56 -18.03 1.22
C ILE A 30 25.03 -17.99 0.77
N HIS A 31 25.52 -16.83 0.32
CA HIS A 31 26.90 -16.69 -0.09
C HIS A 31 27.87 -16.95 1.07
N GLN A 32 27.57 -16.47 2.28
CA GLN A 32 28.35 -16.78 3.48
C GLN A 32 28.39 -18.28 3.75
N ILE A 33 27.23 -18.95 3.78
CA ILE A 33 27.14 -20.39 4.03
C ILE A 33 27.93 -21.19 2.98
N LEU A 34 27.82 -20.82 1.70
CA LEU A 34 28.54 -21.52 0.63
C LEU A 34 30.05 -21.25 0.67
N ASN A 35 30.49 -20.09 1.17
CA ASN A 35 31.90 -19.80 1.39
C ASN A 35 32.47 -20.62 2.55
N ASP A 36 31.70 -20.75 3.64
CA ASP A 36 32.09 -21.51 4.83
C ASP A 36 32.07 -23.02 4.57
N HIS A 37 31.22 -23.48 3.64
CA HIS A 37 31.05 -24.89 3.29
C HIS A 37 31.11 -25.11 1.76
N PRO A 38 32.31 -25.17 1.15
CA PRO A 38 32.48 -25.24 -0.30
C PRO A 38 31.88 -26.49 -0.96
N SER A 39 31.69 -27.57 -0.21
CA SER A 39 31.07 -28.81 -0.68
C SER A 39 29.54 -28.81 -0.60
N MET A 40 28.95 -27.82 0.07
CA MET A 40 27.51 -27.72 0.26
C MET A 40 26.83 -27.27 -1.03
N LYS A 41 25.72 -27.92 -1.37
CA LYS A 41 24.86 -27.53 -2.49
C LYS A 41 23.50 -27.13 -1.95
N ILE A 42 23.05 -25.93 -2.29
CA ILE A 42 21.73 -25.41 -1.92
C ILE A 42 20.88 -25.35 -3.18
N THR A 43 19.74 -26.06 -3.15
CA THR A 43 18.73 -25.99 -4.20
C THR A 43 17.51 -25.21 -3.72
N ILE A 44 17.01 -24.32 -4.58
CA ILE A 44 15.81 -23.53 -4.30
C ILE A 44 14.75 -23.94 -5.30
N GLU A 45 13.73 -24.63 -4.82
CA GLU A 45 12.67 -25.19 -5.65
C GLU A 45 11.33 -24.53 -5.34
N TRP A 46 10.58 -24.24 -6.40
CA TRP A 46 9.20 -23.80 -6.30
C TRP A 46 8.28 -25.00 -6.09
N VAL A 47 7.33 -24.84 -5.17
CA VAL A 47 6.27 -25.83 -4.93
C VAL A 47 4.92 -25.14 -5.04
N SER A 48 3.90 -25.83 -5.51
CA SER A 48 2.54 -25.28 -5.47
C SER A 48 2.06 -25.15 -4.03
N GLY A 49 1.48 -24.00 -3.70
CA GLY A 49 0.80 -23.77 -2.43
C GLY A 49 -0.37 -24.74 -2.25
N HIS A 50 -0.70 -25.06 -1.00
CA HIS A 50 -1.84 -25.91 -0.63
C HIS A 50 -1.83 -27.33 -1.20
N GLN A 51 -0.65 -27.90 -1.46
CA GLN A 51 -0.49 -29.29 -1.88
C GLN A 51 -0.21 -30.28 -0.72
N ASN A 52 -0.49 -29.90 0.53
CA ASN A 52 -0.18 -30.71 1.71
C ASN A 52 1.29 -31.14 1.82
N ILE A 53 2.22 -30.30 1.32
CA ILE A 53 3.65 -30.51 1.56
C ILE A 53 3.94 -30.08 3.00
N LEU A 54 4.07 -31.06 3.88
CA LEU A 54 4.22 -30.88 5.33
C LEU A 54 5.19 -29.74 5.70
N GLY A 55 6.37 -29.70 5.07
CA GLY A 55 7.36 -28.65 5.34
C GLY A 55 6.91 -27.24 4.97
N ASN A 56 6.19 -27.07 3.86
CA ASN A 56 5.65 -25.77 3.45
C ASN A 56 4.49 -25.35 4.36
N GLU A 57 3.65 -26.29 4.76
CA GLU A 57 2.53 -26.02 5.67
C GLU A 57 2.99 -25.61 7.06
N ILE A 58 4.01 -26.28 7.61
CA ILE A 58 4.62 -25.90 8.89
C ILE A 58 5.23 -24.50 8.77
N ALA A 59 5.94 -24.21 7.69
CA ALA A 59 6.52 -22.88 7.46
C ALA A 59 5.45 -21.78 7.40
N ASP A 60 4.37 -22.00 6.64
CA ASP A 60 3.27 -21.04 6.53
C ASP A 60 2.50 -20.88 7.85
N PHE A 61 2.29 -21.97 8.59
CA PHE A 61 1.68 -21.94 9.92
C PHE A 61 2.52 -21.08 10.89
N LEU A 62 3.84 -21.29 10.93
CA LEU A 62 4.74 -20.52 11.78
C LEU A 62 4.77 -19.04 11.36
N ALA A 63 4.81 -18.75 10.06
CA ALA A 63 4.77 -17.38 9.56
C ALA A 63 3.48 -16.64 9.95
N LYS A 64 2.32 -17.30 9.80
CA LYS A 64 1.02 -16.75 10.22
C LYS A 64 0.93 -16.52 11.73
N ARG A 65 1.49 -17.45 12.52
CA ARG A 65 1.53 -17.31 13.98
C ARG A 65 2.38 -16.10 14.38
N ALA A 66 3.55 -15.95 13.77
CA ALA A 66 4.41 -14.79 14.00
C ALA A 66 3.74 -13.45 13.61
N CYS A 67 2.90 -13.43 12.56
CA CYS A 67 2.11 -12.23 12.22
C CYS A 67 0.98 -11.92 13.22
N SER A 68 0.57 -12.90 14.03
CA SER A 68 -0.50 -12.73 15.03
C SER A 68 0.06 -12.28 16.39
N GLU A 69 1.35 -12.48 16.62
CA GLU A 69 2.06 -11.99 17.79
C GLU A 69 2.43 -10.51 17.59
N ASP A 70 2.27 -9.70 18.64
CA ASP A 70 2.59 -8.27 18.58
C ASP A 70 4.11 -8.11 18.43
N PRO A 71 4.62 -7.51 17.35
CA PRO A 71 6.05 -7.46 17.14
C PRO A 71 6.68 -6.53 18.18
N GLN A 72 7.39 -7.11 19.16
CA GLN A 72 7.95 -6.36 20.29
C GLN A 72 8.88 -5.21 19.87
N ASP A 73 9.53 -5.30 18.70
CA ASP A 73 10.50 -4.29 18.22
C ASP A 73 10.43 -4.00 16.70
N ALA A 74 9.40 -4.47 15.99
CA ALA A 74 9.37 -4.27 14.54
C ALA A 74 8.87 -2.86 14.18
N ARG A 75 9.66 -2.14 13.40
CA ARG A 75 9.19 -0.91 12.74
C ARG A 75 8.03 -1.29 11.80
N PRO A 76 6.91 -0.55 11.84
CA PRO A 76 5.78 -0.85 10.97
C PRO A 76 6.20 -0.72 9.49
N PRO A 77 5.70 -1.60 8.60
CA PRO A 77 6.01 -1.50 7.18
C PRO A 77 5.66 -0.12 6.62
N ALA A 78 6.45 0.39 5.67
CA ALA A 78 6.19 1.71 5.06
C ALA A 78 4.78 1.83 4.46
N ALA A 79 4.23 0.71 3.96
CA ALA A 79 2.85 0.64 3.49
C ALA A 79 1.82 0.89 4.60
N PHE A 80 2.05 0.36 5.81
CA PHE A 80 1.20 0.59 6.97
C PHE A 80 1.21 2.07 7.35
N VAL A 81 2.39 2.67 7.48
CA VAL A 81 2.54 4.12 7.80
C VAL A 81 1.84 4.98 6.75
N ARG A 82 2.06 4.70 5.46
CA ARG A 82 1.40 5.41 4.36
C ARG A 82 -0.12 5.28 4.43
N ASN A 83 -0.64 4.11 4.75
CA ASN A 83 -2.08 3.88 4.87
C ASN A 83 -2.67 4.60 6.09
N ALA A 84 -1.96 4.61 7.23
CA ALA A 84 -2.35 5.35 8.43
C ALA A 84 -2.39 6.86 8.16
N ILE A 85 -1.39 7.42 7.48
CA ILE A 85 -1.37 8.84 7.07
C ILE A 85 -2.54 9.14 6.12
N LYS A 86 -2.78 8.29 5.11
CA LYS A 86 -3.91 8.48 4.19
C LYS A 86 -5.25 8.45 4.92
N LYS A 87 -5.42 7.52 5.86
CA LYS A 87 -6.63 7.37 6.67
C LYS A 87 -6.86 8.62 7.53
N SER A 88 -5.86 9.02 8.32
CA SER A 88 -5.96 10.19 9.19
C SER A 88 -6.19 11.51 8.41
N THR A 89 -5.55 11.66 7.26
CA THR A 89 -5.78 12.81 6.36
C THR A 89 -7.22 12.83 5.86
N ARG A 90 -7.74 11.68 5.42
CA ARG A 90 -9.12 11.55 4.96
C ARG A 90 -10.10 11.89 6.07
N GLU A 91 -9.93 11.31 7.25
CA GLU A 91 -10.82 11.56 8.40
C GLU A 91 -10.82 13.04 8.81
N ARG A 92 -9.63 13.67 8.88
CA ARG A 92 -9.50 15.10 9.19
C ARG A 92 -10.21 15.97 8.16
N TRP A 93 -10.07 15.64 6.87
CA TRP A 93 -10.74 16.35 5.79
C TRP A 93 -12.26 16.19 5.85
N THR A 94 -12.74 14.96 6.03
CA THR A 94 -14.17 14.66 6.17
C THR A 94 -14.77 15.40 7.37
N ARG A 95 -14.07 15.45 8.51
CA ARG A 95 -14.51 16.20 9.69
C ARG A 95 -14.62 17.70 9.42
N ARG A 96 -13.58 18.32 8.85
CA ARG A 96 -13.60 19.74 8.46
C ARG A 96 -14.74 20.05 7.50
N TRP A 97 -15.00 19.17 6.53
CA TRP A 97 -16.11 19.32 5.60
C TRP A 97 -17.46 19.32 6.31
N ALA A 98 -17.69 18.39 7.24
CA ALA A 98 -18.94 18.32 8.01
C ALA A 98 -19.15 19.56 8.89
N GLU A 99 -18.09 20.04 9.57
CA GLU A 99 -18.13 21.27 10.37
C GLU A 99 -18.46 22.50 9.51
N GLN A 100 -17.86 22.63 8.32
CA GLN A 100 -18.13 23.72 7.39
C GLN A 100 -19.51 23.63 6.72
N ALA A 101 -19.98 22.44 6.36
CA ALA A 101 -21.31 22.24 5.78
C ALA A 101 -22.41 22.70 6.75
N THR A 102 -22.18 22.57 8.05
CA THR A 102 -23.10 23.03 9.10
C THR A 102 -23.13 24.56 9.17
N ASN A 103 -21.98 25.24 9.00
CA ASN A 103 -21.86 26.71 9.02
C ASN A 103 -22.21 27.40 7.69
N ASN A 104 -22.08 26.72 6.55
CA ASN A 104 -22.31 27.28 5.20
C ASN A 104 -23.76 27.16 4.72
N THR A 105 -24.69 26.87 5.63
CA THR A 105 -26.13 26.88 5.38
C THR A 105 -26.71 28.30 5.23
N ARG A 106 -25.92 29.34 5.54
CA ARG A 106 -26.31 30.74 5.36
C ARG A 106 -25.84 31.28 4.00
N ARG A 107 -26.73 31.21 3.01
CA ARG A 107 -26.71 32.00 1.75
C ARG A 107 -25.42 31.92 0.91
N SER A 108 -25.05 30.73 0.42
CA SER A 108 -24.15 30.63 -0.75
C SER A 108 -24.89 30.02 -1.94
N ASP A 109 -24.70 30.60 -3.13
CA ASP A 109 -25.23 30.11 -4.42
C ASP A 109 -24.74 28.69 -4.75
N PHE A 110 -23.72 28.22 -4.02
CA PHE A 110 -23.10 26.91 -4.16
C PHE A 110 -23.58 25.89 -3.12
N ARG A 111 -24.72 26.12 -2.45
CA ARG A 111 -25.30 25.22 -1.43
C ARG A 111 -25.39 23.77 -1.91
N ALA A 112 -25.84 23.53 -3.14
CA ALA A 112 -25.97 22.18 -3.68
C ALA A 112 -24.63 21.44 -3.80
N ALA A 113 -23.54 22.15 -4.10
CA ALA A 113 -22.20 21.58 -4.15
C ALA A 113 -21.60 21.33 -2.76
N ASN A 114 -21.90 22.21 -1.79
CA ASN A 114 -21.46 22.08 -0.40
C ASN A 114 -22.11 20.91 0.36
N LEU A 115 -23.24 20.40 -0.15
CA LEU A 115 -23.92 19.21 0.39
C LEU A 115 -23.35 17.89 -0.15
N LEU A 116 -22.53 17.92 -1.20
CA LEU A 116 -21.93 16.72 -1.74
C LEU A 116 -20.73 16.29 -0.88
N PRO A 117 -20.62 15.01 -0.50
CA PRO A 117 -19.49 14.55 0.30
C PRO A 117 -18.19 14.71 -0.49
N PRO A 118 -17.08 15.05 0.19
CA PRO A 118 -15.81 15.28 -0.46
C PRO A 118 -15.32 14.00 -1.14
N ARG A 119 -14.93 14.11 -2.41
CA ARG A 119 -14.32 13.02 -3.19
C ARG A 119 -12.90 13.39 -3.59
N ILE A 120 -12.00 12.42 -3.51
CA ILE A 120 -10.59 12.58 -3.90
C ILE A 120 -10.45 12.65 -5.43
N GLN A 121 -11.41 12.07 -6.15
CA GLN A 121 -11.45 12.11 -7.60
C GLN A 121 -12.47 13.15 -8.08
N PRO A 122 -12.15 13.93 -9.12
CA PRO A 122 -13.12 14.80 -9.76
C PRO A 122 -14.28 13.96 -10.31
N SER A 123 -15.49 14.52 -10.30
CA SER A 123 -16.64 13.83 -10.91
C SER A 123 -16.42 13.66 -12.42
N LYS A 124 -17.01 12.62 -13.01
CA LYS A 124 -16.96 12.40 -14.47
C LYS A 124 -17.47 13.61 -15.28
N ARG A 125 -18.40 14.38 -14.68
CA ARG A 125 -18.87 15.64 -15.26
C ARG A 125 -17.76 16.67 -15.36
N ILE A 126 -16.89 16.77 -14.35
CA ILE A 126 -15.75 17.69 -14.35
C ILE A 126 -14.65 17.25 -15.33
N THR A 127 -14.33 15.96 -15.35
CA THR A 127 -13.25 15.44 -16.21
C THR A 127 -13.56 15.50 -17.71
N ASN A 128 -14.85 15.59 -18.07
CA ASN A 128 -15.31 15.64 -19.46
C ASN A 128 -15.57 17.07 -19.96
N LEU A 129 -15.33 18.11 -19.13
CA LEU A 129 -15.49 19.50 -19.56
C LEU A 129 -14.30 19.96 -20.39
N THR A 130 -14.56 20.82 -21.37
CA THR A 130 -13.50 21.56 -22.03
C THR A 130 -12.86 22.55 -21.04
N PRO A 131 -11.56 22.89 -21.19
CA PRO A 131 -10.87 23.80 -20.30
C PRO A 131 -11.58 25.15 -20.10
N LYS A 132 -12.18 25.70 -21.17
CA LYS A 132 -12.96 26.95 -21.12
C LYS A 132 -14.24 26.82 -20.28
N SER A 133 -14.92 25.68 -20.35
CA SER A 133 -16.13 25.43 -19.56
C SER A 133 -15.82 25.08 -18.10
N PHE A 134 -14.63 24.55 -17.81
CA PHE A 134 -14.15 24.31 -16.44
C PHE A 134 -13.70 25.60 -15.74
N ALA A 135 -13.11 26.54 -16.47
CA ALA A 135 -12.64 27.82 -15.91
C ALA A 135 -13.77 28.71 -15.39
N ARG A 136 -14.94 28.73 -16.07
CA ARG A 136 -16.07 29.59 -15.73
C ARG A 136 -16.65 29.35 -14.32
N PRO A 137 -16.95 28.11 -13.89
CA PRO A 137 -17.37 27.83 -12.51
C PRO A 137 -16.35 28.28 -11.46
N ILE A 138 -15.06 28.11 -11.74
CA ILE A 138 -13.99 28.54 -10.82
C ILE A 138 -13.92 30.06 -10.73
N GLN A 139 -14.05 30.77 -11.85
CA GLN A 139 -14.11 32.24 -11.86
C GLN A 139 -15.30 32.77 -11.07
N CYS A 140 -16.50 32.20 -11.27
CA CYS A 140 -17.69 32.54 -10.48
C CYS A 140 -17.49 32.24 -8.99
N GLN A 141 -16.77 31.18 -8.64
CA GLN A 141 -16.50 30.81 -7.25
C GLN A 141 -15.44 31.72 -6.59
N MET A 142 -14.54 32.30 -7.39
CA MET A 142 -13.47 33.20 -6.93
C MET A 142 -13.86 34.69 -7.00
N GLY A 143 -15.07 35.02 -7.50
CA GLY A 143 -15.58 36.38 -7.58
C GLY A 143 -15.01 37.21 -8.74
N HIS A 144 -14.62 36.55 -9.84
CA HIS A 144 -14.15 37.19 -11.08
C HIS A 144 -15.24 37.27 -12.14
#